data_AF-A0A1H4JLH4-F1
#
_entry.id   AF-A0A1H4JLH4-F1
#
_cell.length_a   1.000
_cell.length_b   1.000
_cell.length_c   1.000
_cell.angle_alpha   90.00
_cell.angle_beta   90.00
_cell.angle_gamma   90.00
#
_symmetry.space_group_name_H-M   'P 1'
#
loop_
_entity.id
_entity.type
_entity.pdbx_description
1 polymer ?
#
loop_
_entity_poly.entity_id
_entity_poly.type
_entity_poly.pdbx_seq_one_letter_code
_entity_poly.pdbx_strand_id
1 'polypeptide(L)'
;MRNSYPVGVTLRGERLWLVWQSEDVADDAALPDGVAVEQGRIVHARTEEGLEELATRFGFDRDEESLIVDLDAVEDVPAGPIRDDACSRLVETWNLLGDVASSVGADLADRGPVAERCYDKLSAGMNLESLTPAGERFTPVFSGEERDALTAVLRRGIAILEACL
;
A
#
# COMPACT_ATOMS: atom_id res chain seq x y z
N MET A 1 -16.16 2.39 15.36
CA MET A 1 -16.86 1.88 14.16
C MET A 1 -15.80 1.84 13.08
N ARG A 2 -15.65 0.73 12.34
CA ARG A 2 -14.66 0.67 11.25
C ARG A 2 -15.19 1.43 10.04
N ASN A 3 -14.45 2.43 9.60
CA ASN A 3 -14.69 3.04 8.31
C ASN A 3 -14.11 2.10 7.25
N SER A 4 -14.84 1.91 6.16
CA SER A 4 -14.40 1.07 5.05
C SER A 4 -14.31 1.93 3.79
N TYR A 5 -13.35 1.61 2.93
CA TYR A 5 -13.08 2.37 1.70
C TYR A 5 -12.70 1.41 0.58
N PRO A 6 -13.06 1.70 -0.67
CA PRO A 6 -12.53 0.95 -1.80
C PRO A 6 -11.06 1.31 -2.01
N VAL A 7 -10.23 0.32 -2.33
CA VAL A 7 -8.85 0.52 -2.82
C VAL A 7 -8.71 -0.20 -4.15
N GLY A 8 -8.44 0.56 -5.21
CA GLY A 8 -8.23 0.02 -6.53
C GLY A 8 -6.80 -0.48 -6.70
N VAL A 9 -6.64 -1.70 -7.20
CA VAL A 9 -5.33 -2.30 -7.45
C VAL A 9 -5.26 -2.84 -8.88
N THR A 10 -4.24 -2.46 -9.63
CA THR A 10 -3.90 -3.14 -10.90
C THR A 10 -2.89 -4.24 -10.59
N LEU A 11 -3.22 -5.47 -10.96
CA LEU A 11 -2.39 -6.66 -10.77
C LEU A 11 -2.54 -7.61 -11.96
N ARG A 12 -1.43 -7.96 -12.59
CA ARG A 12 -1.36 -8.83 -13.79
C ARG A 12 -2.22 -8.35 -14.95
N GLY A 13 -2.30 -7.03 -15.15
CA GLY A 13 -3.12 -6.40 -16.19
C GLY A 13 -4.60 -6.35 -15.86
N GLU A 14 -5.03 -6.82 -14.68
CA GLU A 14 -6.41 -6.78 -14.24
C GLU A 14 -6.60 -5.75 -13.13
N ARG A 15 -7.74 -5.07 -13.16
CA ARG A 15 -8.18 -4.22 -12.05
C ARG A 15 -8.94 -5.08 -11.04
N LEU A 16 -8.58 -4.96 -9.78
CA LEU A 16 -9.35 -5.45 -8.65
C LEU A 16 -9.60 -4.33 -7.64
N TRP A 17 -10.61 -4.49 -6.81
CA TRP A 17 -10.92 -3.62 -5.69
C TRP A 17 -10.82 -4.41 -4.40
N LEU A 18 -10.10 -3.85 -3.43
CA LEU A 18 -10.03 -4.33 -2.06
C LEU A 18 -10.92 -3.45 -1.17
N VAL A 19 -11.34 -3.98 -0.03
CA VAL A 19 -12.01 -3.20 1.01
C VAL A 19 -10.99 -2.89 2.09
N TRP A 20 -10.49 -1.66 2.15
CA TRP A 20 -9.60 -1.22 3.22
C TRP A 20 -10.42 -0.71 4.40
N GLN A 21 -9.97 -0.99 5.62
CA GLN A 21 -10.68 -0.72 6.86
C GLN A 21 -9.76 -0.06 7.87
N SER A 22 -10.25 1.03 8.47
CA SER A 22 -9.57 1.74 9.54
C SER A 22 -10.52 2.02 10.70
N GLU A 23 -9.99 2.12 11.91
CA GLU A 23 -10.74 2.53 13.08
C GLU A 23 -10.43 3.97 13.48
N ASP A 24 -11.45 4.83 13.44
CA ASP A 24 -11.44 6.09 14.17
C ASP A 24 -11.65 5.81 15.67
N VAL A 25 -10.59 5.46 16.43
CA VAL A 25 -10.69 5.48 17.90
C VAL A 25 -9.43 5.96 18.58
N ALA A 26 -9.60 6.99 19.42
CA ALA A 26 -8.59 7.63 20.23
C ALA A 26 -8.31 6.94 21.58
N ASP A 27 -8.92 5.80 21.89
CA ASP A 27 -8.59 5.04 23.11
C ASP A 27 -8.95 3.54 23.03
N ASP A 28 -8.03 2.76 23.59
CA ASP A 28 -7.93 1.30 23.83
C ASP A 28 -8.02 0.31 22.65
N ALA A 29 -6.84 -0.25 22.33
CA ALA A 29 -6.58 -1.35 21.40
C ALA A 29 -7.25 -1.21 20.03
N ALA A 30 -6.96 -0.10 19.32
CA ALA A 30 -7.33 0.05 17.92
C ALA A 30 -6.91 -1.19 17.12
N LEU A 31 -7.88 -1.81 16.44
CA LEU A 31 -7.53 -2.85 15.48
C LEU A 31 -6.69 -2.21 14.37
N PRO A 32 -5.56 -2.82 13.97
CA PRO A 32 -4.71 -2.22 12.95
C PRO A 32 -5.50 -2.02 11.66
N ASP A 33 -5.15 -0.94 10.96
CA ASP A 33 -5.58 -0.71 9.58
C ASP A 33 -5.24 -1.95 8.74
N GLY A 34 -6.11 -2.23 7.76
CA GLY A 34 -6.04 -3.51 7.07
C GLY A 34 -7.05 -3.64 5.94
N VAL A 35 -6.95 -4.72 5.20
CA VAL A 35 -7.97 -5.12 4.23
C VAL A 35 -8.96 -6.10 4.85
N ALA A 36 -10.21 -6.07 4.41
CA ALA A 36 -11.21 -7.02 4.89
C ALA A 36 -10.84 -8.46 4.48
N VAL A 37 -10.91 -9.38 5.44
CA VAL A 37 -10.57 -10.80 5.26
C VAL A 37 -11.70 -11.68 5.78
N GLU A 38 -12.08 -12.68 4.99
CA GLU A 38 -13.08 -13.69 5.33
C GLU A 38 -12.53 -15.08 5.09
N GLN A 39 -12.57 -15.93 6.12
CA GLN A 39 -12.07 -17.32 6.03
C GLN A 39 -10.61 -17.42 5.53
N GLY A 40 -9.78 -16.41 5.85
CA GLY A 40 -8.38 -16.32 5.42
C GLY A 40 -8.17 -15.88 3.97
N ARG A 41 -9.23 -15.43 3.29
CA ARG A 41 -9.19 -14.83 1.94
C ARG A 41 -9.47 -13.34 2.03
N ILE A 42 -8.80 -12.56 1.19
CA ILE A 42 -9.06 -11.13 1.07
C ILE A 42 -10.39 -10.95 0.34
N VAL A 43 -11.25 -10.09 0.89
CA VAL A 43 -12.50 -9.70 0.24
C VAL A 43 -12.16 -8.74 -0.91
N HIS A 44 -12.55 -9.10 -2.13
CA HIS A 44 -12.27 -8.32 -3.33
C HIS A 44 -13.40 -8.39 -4.36
N ALA A 45 -13.34 -7.46 -5.32
CA ALA A 45 -14.13 -7.48 -6.54
C ALA A 45 -13.23 -7.30 -7.76
N ARG A 46 -13.64 -7.86 -8.90
CA ARG A 46 -12.98 -7.66 -10.23
C ARG A 46 -13.88 -6.97 -11.24
N THR A 47 -15.11 -6.63 -10.84
CA THR A 47 -16.09 -5.96 -11.69
C THR A 47 -16.71 -4.79 -10.94
N GLU A 48 -17.22 -3.81 -11.69
CA GLU A 48 -17.96 -2.67 -11.16
C GLU A 48 -19.22 -3.08 -10.37
N GLU A 49 -19.88 -4.16 -10.81
CA GLU A 49 -21.02 -4.76 -10.10
C GLU A 49 -20.57 -5.36 -8.76
N GLY A 50 -19.44 -6.08 -8.73
CA GLY A 50 -18.90 -6.59 -7.48
C GLY A 50 -18.47 -5.48 -6.53
N LEU A 51 -17.94 -4.36 -7.04
CA LEU A 51 -17.64 -3.19 -6.22
C LEU A 51 -18.91 -2.60 -5.58
N GLU A 52 -20.02 -2.53 -6.32
CA GLU A 52 -21.33 -2.08 -5.82
C GLU A 52 -21.84 -2.98 -4.67
N GLU A 53 -21.68 -4.29 -4.82
CA GLU A 53 -22.04 -5.27 -3.78
C GLU A 53 -21.18 -5.07 -2.52
N LEU A 54 -19.88 -4.83 -2.68
CA LEU A 54 -18.98 -4.53 -1.57
C LEU A 54 -19.34 -3.20 -0.90
N ALA A 55 -19.63 -2.15 -1.68
CA ALA A 55 -20.04 -0.85 -1.16
C ALA A 55 -21.30 -0.95 -0.30
N THR A 56 -22.31 -1.68 -0.79
CA THR A 56 -23.55 -1.95 -0.04
C THR A 56 -23.27 -2.77 1.23
N ARG A 57 -22.41 -3.78 1.15
CA ARG A 57 -22.10 -4.69 2.26
C ARG A 57 -21.32 -4.01 3.38
N PHE A 58 -20.35 -3.18 3.04
CA PHE A 58 -19.43 -2.54 3.99
C PHE A 58 -19.79 -1.09 4.31
N GLY A 59 -20.79 -0.53 3.62
CA GLY A 59 -21.36 0.79 3.91
C GLY A 59 -20.46 1.95 3.50
N PHE A 60 -19.75 1.83 2.38
CA PHE A 60 -18.88 2.88 1.82
C PHE A 60 -19.41 3.43 0.49
N ASP A 61 -18.95 4.62 0.10
CA ASP A 61 -19.24 5.18 -1.23
C ASP A 61 -18.24 4.63 -2.25
N ARG A 62 -18.73 4.00 -3.32
CA ARG A 62 -17.89 3.43 -4.39
C ARG A 62 -17.09 4.48 -5.15
N ASP A 63 -17.61 5.71 -5.20
CA ASP A 63 -17.01 6.83 -5.94
C ASP A 63 -16.13 7.70 -5.02
N GLU A 64 -15.99 7.33 -3.75
CA GLU A 64 -15.01 7.92 -2.86
C GLU A 64 -13.61 7.78 -3.46
N GLU A 65 -12.79 8.82 -3.33
CA GLU A 65 -11.47 8.89 -3.96
C GLU A 65 -10.57 7.77 -3.41
N SER A 66 -10.60 6.63 -4.12
CA SER A 66 -9.86 5.44 -3.74
C SER A 66 -8.41 5.60 -4.17
N LEU A 67 -7.52 5.19 -3.28
CA LEU A 67 -6.13 4.95 -3.65
C LEU A 67 -6.12 3.93 -4.81
N ILE A 68 -5.49 4.31 -5.92
CA ILE A 68 -5.24 3.43 -7.05
C ILE A 68 -3.76 3.04 -7.05
N VAL A 69 -3.48 1.78 -6.74
CA VAL A 69 -2.12 1.23 -6.72
C VAL A 69 -1.89 0.37 -7.96
N ASP A 70 -0.86 0.69 -8.74
CA ASP A 70 -0.42 -0.15 -9.85
C ASP A 70 0.71 -1.07 -9.40
N LEU A 71 0.37 -2.33 -9.11
CA LEU A 71 1.35 -3.33 -8.67
C LEU A 71 2.15 -3.92 -9.84
N ASP A 72 1.70 -3.73 -11.08
CA ASP A 72 2.47 -4.15 -12.26
C ASP A 72 3.63 -3.18 -12.53
N ALA A 73 3.54 -1.94 -12.06
CA ALA A 73 4.60 -0.94 -12.16
C ALA A 73 5.78 -1.16 -11.18
N VAL A 74 5.74 -2.20 -10.35
CA VAL A 74 6.74 -2.53 -9.31
C VAL A 74 8.02 -3.16 -9.90
N GLU A 75 8.14 -3.24 -11.23
CA GLU A 75 9.29 -3.83 -11.90
C GLU A 75 10.56 -2.97 -11.79
N ASP A 76 11.30 -3.22 -10.72
CA ASP A 76 12.63 -2.74 -10.35
C ASP A 76 12.74 -1.22 -10.06
N VAL A 77 13.17 -0.93 -8.83
CA VAL A 77 13.45 0.44 -8.38
C VAL A 77 14.58 1.01 -9.24
N PRO A 78 14.40 2.18 -9.89
CA PRO A 78 15.38 2.70 -10.82
C PRO A 78 16.70 2.99 -10.12
N ALA A 79 17.82 2.80 -10.84
CA ALA A 79 19.16 3.12 -10.34
C ALA A 79 19.40 4.64 -10.18
N GLY A 80 18.56 5.46 -10.81
CA GLY A 80 18.67 6.91 -10.79
C GLY A 80 17.83 7.58 -9.68
N PRO A 81 17.88 8.91 -9.62
CA PRO A 81 17.07 9.67 -8.67
C PRO A 81 15.57 9.41 -8.87
N ILE A 82 14.84 9.21 -7.77
CA ILE A 82 13.40 8.98 -7.79
C ILE A 82 12.67 10.30 -7.56
N ARG A 83 11.67 10.60 -8.39
CA ARG A 83 10.85 11.80 -8.28
C ARG A 83 9.84 11.66 -7.14
N ASP A 84 9.37 12.79 -6.66
CA ASP A 84 8.48 12.90 -5.50
C ASP A 84 7.19 12.10 -5.70
N ASP A 85 6.59 12.20 -6.90
CA ASP A 85 5.39 11.44 -7.27
C ASP A 85 5.61 9.92 -7.27
N ALA A 86 6.81 9.47 -7.64
CA ALA A 86 7.17 8.06 -7.57
C ALA A 86 7.45 7.61 -6.12
N CYS A 87 7.99 8.50 -5.28
CA CYS A 87 8.17 8.22 -3.86
C CYS A 87 6.81 8.02 -3.16
N SER A 88 5.84 8.91 -3.39
CA SER A 88 4.49 8.78 -2.83
C SER A 88 3.84 7.46 -3.25
N ARG A 89 3.86 7.13 -4.56
CA ARG A 89 3.31 5.85 -5.04
C ARG A 89 3.97 4.64 -4.39
N LEU A 90 5.30 4.65 -4.21
CA LEU A 90 6.02 3.55 -3.58
C LEU A 90 5.69 3.41 -2.08
N VAL A 91 5.53 4.52 -1.36
CA VAL A 91 5.09 4.51 0.06
C VAL A 91 3.67 3.98 0.18
N GLU A 92 2.74 4.48 -0.64
CA GLU A 92 1.35 4.01 -0.67
C GLU A 92 1.27 2.51 -1.01
N THR A 93 2.07 2.06 -1.98
CA THR A 93 2.18 0.64 -2.33
C THR A 93 2.71 -0.19 -1.18
N TRP A 94 3.81 0.25 -0.55
CA TRP A 94 4.40 -0.45 0.59
C TRP A 94 3.39 -0.57 1.74
N ASN A 95 2.71 0.52 2.09
CA ASN A 95 1.73 0.55 3.17
C ASN A 95 0.55 -0.39 2.89
N LEU A 96 -0.03 -0.33 1.69
CA LEU A 96 -1.10 -1.24 1.29
C LEU A 96 -0.66 -2.72 1.39
N LEU A 97 0.56 -3.04 0.96
CA LEU A 97 1.07 -4.40 1.05
C LEU A 97 1.37 -4.84 2.50
N GLY A 98 1.76 -3.89 3.36
CA GLY A 98 1.90 -4.10 4.81
C GLY A 98 0.57 -4.43 5.46
N ASP A 99 -0.47 -3.67 5.12
CA ASP A 99 -1.85 -3.85 5.57
C ASP A 99 -2.42 -5.19 5.07
N VAL A 100 -2.14 -5.55 3.81
CA VAL A 100 -2.50 -6.87 3.26
C VAL A 100 -1.85 -7.99 4.07
N ALA A 101 -0.53 -7.92 4.27
CA ALA A 101 0.22 -8.96 4.98
C ALA A 101 -0.28 -9.12 6.42
N SER A 102 -0.44 -8.02 7.16
CA SER A 102 -0.93 -8.04 8.54
C SER A 102 -2.35 -8.62 8.64
N SER A 103 -3.24 -8.27 7.71
CA SER A 103 -4.64 -8.71 7.69
C SER A 103 -4.81 -10.21 7.52
N VAL A 104 -3.87 -10.86 6.81
CA VAL A 104 -3.86 -12.32 6.61
C VAL A 104 -2.90 -13.05 7.55
N GLY A 105 -2.32 -12.35 8.52
CA GLY A 105 -1.37 -12.92 9.49
C GLY A 105 -0.03 -13.34 8.88
N ALA A 106 0.35 -12.76 7.75
CA ALA A 106 1.64 -12.97 7.09
C ALA A 106 2.66 -11.89 7.49
N ASP A 107 3.95 -12.24 7.39
CA ASP A 107 5.05 -11.31 7.61
C ASP A 107 5.53 -10.72 6.28
N LEU A 108 5.49 -9.40 6.12
CA LEU A 108 6.01 -8.70 4.95
C LEU A 108 7.55 -8.68 4.90
N ALA A 109 8.22 -9.02 6.00
CA ALA A 109 9.69 -8.95 6.14
C ALA A 109 10.25 -7.56 5.81
N ASP A 110 9.48 -6.52 6.14
CA ASP A 110 9.77 -5.11 5.86
C ASP A 110 10.42 -4.39 7.05
N ARG A 111 10.82 -5.16 8.06
CA ARG A 111 11.47 -4.67 9.28
C ARG A 111 12.97 -4.90 9.23
N GLY A 112 13.73 -3.93 9.73
CA GLY A 112 15.18 -4.01 9.84
C GLY A 112 15.90 -2.86 9.14
N PRO A 113 17.23 -2.73 9.37
CA PRO A 113 17.93 -1.48 9.11
C PRO A 113 17.95 -1.04 7.65
N VAL A 114 17.95 -1.97 6.69
CA VAL A 114 17.94 -1.64 5.26
C VAL A 114 16.55 -1.19 4.82
N ALA A 115 15.51 -1.94 5.21
CA ALA A 115 14.13 -1.64 4.86
C ALA A 115 13.67 -0.30 5.48
N GLU A 116 14.01 -0.06 6.75
CA GLU A 116 13.74 1.21 7.44
C GLU A 116 14.41 2.39 6.72
N ARG A 117 15.68 2.28 6.35
CA ARG A 117 16.36 3.32 5.54
C ARG A 117 15.68 3.56 4.19
N CYS A 118 15.22 2.50 3.53
CA CYS A 118 14.50 2.64 2.27
C CYS A 118 13.19 3.42 2.47
N TYR A 119 12.40 3.03 3.48
CA TYR A 119 11.13 3.67 3.80
C TYR A 119 11.32 5.14 4.20
N ASP A 120 12.33 5.44 5.02
CA ASP A 120 12.68 6.81 5.42
C ASP A 120 13.06 7.67 4.20
N LYS A 121 13.88 7.13 3.29
CA LYS A 121 14.25 7.82 2.04
C LYS A 121 13.05 8.09 1.15
N LEU A 122 12.16 7.12 0.98
CA LEU A 122 10.93 7.31 0.20
C LEU A 122 10.05 8.39 0.85
N SER A 123 9.86 8.31 2.17
CA SER A 123 9.04 9.26 2.93
C SER A 123 9.59 10.69 2.85
N ALA A 124 10.90 10.87 3.01
CA ALA A 124 11.57 12.16 2.79
C ALA A 124 11.46 12.62 1.33
N GLY A 125 11.53 11.68 0.37
CA GLY A 125 11.42 11.95 -1.06
C GLY A 125 10.04 12.42 -1.51
N MET A 126 8.99 12.23 -0.71
CA MET A 126 7.66 12.80 -0.99
C MET A 126 7.65 14.33 -0.89
N ASN A 127 8.66 14.94 -0.25
CA ASN A 127 8.82 16.39 -0.10
C ASN A 127 7.57 17.11 0.45
N LEU A 128 6.89 16.51 1.44
CA LEU A 128 5.73 17.12 2.09
C LEU A 128 6.13 18.48 2.69
N GLU A 129 5.30 19.51 2.50
CA GLU A 129 5.57 20.88 2.98
C GLU A 129 5.79 20.96 4.49
N SER A 130 5.20 20.02 5.25
CA SER A 130 5.36 19.89 6.70
C SER A 130 6.74 19.38 7.13
N LEU A 131 7.46 18.71 6.23
CA LEU A 131 8.77 18.08 6.48
C LEU A 131 9.90 18.75 5.69
N THR A 132 9.58 19.38 4.56
CA THR A 132 10.56 19.94 3.63
C THR A 132 10.44 21.45 3.62
N PRO A 133 11.46 22.19 4.12
CA PRO A 133 11.45 23.64 4.11
C PRO A 133 11.23 24.22 2.71
N ALA A 134 10.56 25.37 2.65
CA ALA A 134 10.29 26.03 1.38
C ALA A 134 11.59 26.32 0.61
N GLY A 135 11.66 25.82 -0.64
CA GLY A 135 12.83 25.96 -1.51
C GLY A 135 13.87 24.85 -1.37
N GLU A 136 13.72 23.94 -0.41
CA GLU A 136 14.49 22.71 -0.32
C GLU A 136 13.78 21.57 -1.05
N ARG A 137 14.55 20.59 -1.53
CA ARG A 137 14.03 19.38 -2.13
C ARG A 137 15.01 18.23 -1.95
N PHE A 138 14.51 17.11 -1.48
CA PHE A 138 15.24 15.86 -1.42
C PHE A 138 14.85 14.95 -2.59
N THR A 139 15.84 14.40 -3.29
CA THR A 139 15.60 13.43 -4.36
C THR A 139 16.40 12.18 -4.04
N PRO A 140 15.77 11.10 -3.55
CA PRO A 140 16.50 9.94 -3.06
C PRO A 140 17.20 9.20 -4.19
N VAL A 141 18.39 8.70 -3.86
CA VAL A 141 19.14 7.73 -4.65
C VAL A 141 19.34 6.49 -3.78
N PHE A 142 19.00 5.33 -4.32
CA PHE A 142 19.07 4.05 -3.64
C PHE A 142 20.31 3.28 -4.11
N SER A 143 21.07 2.75 -3.16
CA SER A 143 22.17 1.83 -3.43
C SER A 143 21.66 0.51 -4.04
N GLY A 144 22.58 -0.36 -4.51
CA GLY A 144 22.18 -1.70 -4.98
C GLY A 144 21.43 -2.49 -3.91
N GLU A 145 22.00 -2.56 -2.70
CA GLU A 145 21.41 -3.25 -1.54
C GLU A 145 20.00 -2.71 -1.20
N GLU A 146 19.84 -1.38 -1.21
CA GLU A 146 18.54 -0.75 -0.90
C GLU A 146 17.49 -1.04 -1.98
N ARG A 147 17.88 -1.04 -3.26
CA ARG A 147 16.98 -1.39 -4.36
C ARG A 147 16.55 -2.85 -4.30
N ASP A 148 17.49 -3.75 -3.99
CA ASP A 148 17.20 -5.17 -3.82
C ASP A 148 16.23 -5.40 -2.64
N ALA A 149 16.46 -4.71 -1.53
CA ALA A 149 15.58 -4.77 -0.35
C ALA A 149 14.17 -4.24 -0.64
N LEU A 150 14.05 -3.04 -1.25
CA LEU A 150 12.76 -2.45 -1.61
C LEU A 150 12.01 -3.35 -2.60
N THR A 151 12.69 -3.87 -3.63
CA THR A 151 12.09 -4.80 -4.59
C THR A 151 11.64 -6.10 -3.92
N ALA A 152 12.42 -6.62 -2.98
CA ALA A 152 12.07 -7.84 -2.24
C ALA A 152 10.82 -7.65 -1.37
N VAL A 153 10.69 -6.53 -0.67
CA VAL A 153 9.50 -6.19 0.14
C VAL A 153 8.26 -6.12 -0.75
N LEU A 154 8.31 -5.35 -1.83
CA LEU A 154 7.15 -5.16 -2.71
C LEU A 154 6.74 -6.48 -3.39
N ARG A 155 7.69 -7.25 -3.92
CA ARG A 155 7.41 -8.56 -4.54
C ARG A 155 6.83 -9.55 -3.53
N ARG A 156 7.29 -9.53 -2.28
CA ARG A 156 6.76 -10.38 -1.22
C ARG A 156 5.32 -10.01 -0.89
N GLY A 157 5.01 -8.72 -0.76
CA GLY A 157 3.64 -8.27 -0.55
C GLY A 157 2.70 -8.67 -1.69
N ILE A 158 3.13 -8.51 -2.94
CA ILE A 158 2.37 -8.95 -4.13
C ILE A 158 2.10 -10.46 -4.07
N ALA A 159 3.11 -11.27 -3.73
CA ALA A 159 2.94 -12.72 -3.62
C ALA A 159 1.98 -13.12 -2.48
N ILE A 160 1.97 -12.38 -1.36
CA ILE A 160 1.01 -12.59 -0.27
C ILE A 160 -0.41 -12.25 -0.74
N LEU A 161 -0.59 -11.10 -1.40
CA LEU A 161 -1.87 -10.72 -2.00
C LEU A 161 -2.38 -11.81 -2.95
N GLU A 162 -1.57 -12.21 -3.93
CA GLU A 162 -1.91 -13.24 -4.92
C GLU A 162 -2.32 -14.59 -4.27
N ALA A 163 -1.70 -14.97 -3.15
CA ALA A 163 -2.02 -16.21 -2.45
C ALA A 163 -3.35 -16.16 -1.68
N CYS A 164 -3.85 -14.95 -1.38
CA CYS A 164 -5.01 -14.71 -0.53
C CYS A 164 -6.23 -14.15 -1.29
N LEU A 165 -6.10 -13.78 -2.57
CA LEU A 165 -7.24 -13.52 -3.46
C LEU A 165 -8.07 -14.79 -3.70
#